data_AF-A0A847H0I6-F1
#
_entry.id   AF-A0A847H0I6-F1
#
_cell.length_a   1.000
_cell.length_b   1.000
_cell.length_c   1.000
_cell.angle_alpha   90.00
_cell.angle_beta   90.00
_cell.angle_gamma   90.00
#
_symmetry.space_group_name_H-M   'P 1'
#
loop_
_entity.id
_entity.type
_entity.pdbx_description
1 polymer ?
#
loop_
_entity_poly.entity_id
_entity_poly.type
_entity_poly.pdbx_seq_one_letter_code
_entity_poly.pdbx_strand_id
1 'polypeptide(L)' 'MPLLDTAELAKAVQEIYRYPLRQTAVDVLNRQLRSGISDEELAEMVQSLRQDNALCVIHEQEQTEEPQIICSMGLAQCQ' A
#
# COMPACT_ATOMS: atom_id res chain seq x y z
N MET A 1 6.31 -24.56 0.90
CA MET A 1 6.79 -23.59 -0.10
C MET A 1 5.56 -23.07 -0.83
N PRO A 2 4.97 -21.94 -0.42
CA PRO A 2 3.92 -21.35 -1.21
C PRO A 2 4.59 -20.65 -2.40
N LEU A 3 4.20 -21.10 -3.59
CA LEU A 3 4.51 -20.40 -4.82
C LEU A 3 3.77 -19.08 -4.75
N LEU A 4 4.50 -17.97 -4.80
CA LEU A 4 3.92 -16.67 -5.12
C LEU A 4 3.12 -16.89 -6.41
N ASP A 5 1.79 -16.96 -6.30
CA ASP A 5 0.90 -17.11 -7.45
C ASP A 5 1.07 -15.83 -8.25
N THR A 6 1.99 -15.89 -9.22
CA THR A 6 2.54 -14.71 -9.88
C THR A 6 1.45 -13.96 -10.64
N ALA A 7 0.37 -14.68 -10.98
CA ALA A 7 -0.87 -14.13 -11.52
C ALA A 7 -1.65 -13.26 -10.52
N GLU A 8 -1.75 -13.67 -9.26
CA GLU A 8 -2.45 -12.90 -8.22
C GLU A 8 -1.64 -11.67 -7.81
N LEU A 9 -0.31 -11.80 -7.74
CA LEU A 9 0.58 -10.66 -7.54
C LEU A 9 0.51 -9.68 -8.72
N ALA A 10 0.50 -10.18 -9.96
CA ALA A 10 0.38 -9.33 -11.14
C ALA A 10 -0.96 -8.57 -11.18
N LYS A 11 -2.07 -9.21 -10.77
CA LYS A 11 -3.36 -8.53 -10.62
C LYS A 11 -3.30 -7.46 -9.53
N ALA A 12 -2.71 -7.76 -8.37
CA ALA A 12 -2.51 -6.79 -7.31
C ALA A 12 -1.76 -5.55 -7.81
N VAL A 13 -0.67 -5.75 -8.56
CA VAL A 13 0.10 -4.66 -9.17
C VAL A 13 -0.75 -3.86 -10.15
N GLN A 14 -1.50 -4.53 -11.04
CA GLN A 14 -2.41 -3.82 -11.95
C GLN A 14 -3.47 -3.00 -11.21
N GLU A 15 -4.02 -3.52 -10.11
CA GLU A 15 -5.00 -2.82 -9.28
C GLU A 15 -4.38 -1.60 -8.58
N ILE A 16 -3.12 -1.68 -8.14
CA ILE A 16 -2.38 -0.54 -7.57
C ILE A 16 -2.16 0.56 -8.61
N TYR A 17 -1.89 0.20 -9.86
CA TYR A 17 -1.76 1.17 -10.96
C TYR A 17 -3.10 1.75 -11.41
N ARG A 18 -4.20 1.01 -11.22
CA ARG A 18 -5.53 1.37 -11.74
C ARG A 18 -6.39 2.13 -10.73
N TYR A 19 -6.21 1.85 -9.44
CA TYR A 19 -7.05 2.38 -8.37
C TYR A 19 -6.20 2.96 -7.24
N PRO A 20 -6.68 4.02 -6.55
CA PRO A 20 -6.01 4.52 -5.37
C PRO A 20 -5.95 3.44 -4.28
N LEU A 21 -4.76 3.27 -3.71
CA LEU A 21 -4.53 2.43 -2.53
C LEU A 21 -5.31 2.95 -1.33
N ARG A 22 -5.79 2.05 -0.47
CA ARG A 22 -6.37 2.42 0.83
C ARG A 22 -5.31 3.08 1.70
N GLN A 23 -5.71 4.10 2.49
CA GLN A 23 -4.83 4.73 3.47
C GLN A 23 -4.15 3.69 4.38
N THR A 24 -4.89 2.66 4.82
CA THR A 24 -4.37 1.54 5.61
C THR A 24 -3.28 0.75 4.88
N ALA A 25 -3.46 0.45 3.60
CA ALA A 25 -2.45 -0.25 2.81
C ALA A 25 -1.19 0.61 2.62
N VAL A 26 -1.37 1.92 2.40
CA VAL A 26 -0.26 2.87 2.26
C VAL A 26 0.57 2.95 3.55
N ASP A 27 -0.08 3.03 4.72
CA ASP A 27 0.60 3.08 6.02
C ASP A 27 1.42 1.81 6.28
N VAL A 28 0.80 0.64 6.07
CA VAL A 28 1.45 -0.67 6.23
C VAL A 28 2.64 -0.82 5.29
N LEU A 29 2.48 -0.49 4.00
CA LEU A 29 3.57 -0.52 3.02
C LEU A 29 4.69 0.43 3.41
N ASN A 30 4.39 1.67 3.79
CA ASN A 30 5.40 2.65 4.21
C ASN A 30 6.19 2.16 5.43
N ARG A 31 5.51 1.57 6.42
CA ARG A 31 6.15 1.05 7.62
C ARG A 31 7.10 -0.10 7.29
N GLN A 32 6.71 -1.01 6.41
CA GLN A 32 7.57 -2.13 6.02
C GLN A 32 8.71 -1.73 5.07
N LEU A 33 8.47 -0.77 4.18
CA LEU A 33 9.55 -0.22 3.35
C LEU A 33 10.62 0.46 4.22
N ARG A 34 10.20 1.16 5.28
CA ARG A 34 11.12 1.75 6.26
C ARG A 34 11.83 0.72 7.13
N SER A 35 11.26 -0.47 7.33
CA SER A 35 11.89 -1.55 8.09
C SER A 35 12.90 -2.35 7.26
N GLY A 36 12.97 -2.14 5.94
CA GLY A 36 13.88 -2.85 5.05
C GLY A 36 13.40 -4.26 4.70
N ILE A 37 12.09 -4.43 4.50
CA ILE A 37 11.48 -5.70 4.09
C ILE A 37 12.10 -6.24 2.78
N SER A 38 12.28 -7.56 2.69
CA SER A 38 12.73 -8.25 1.47
C SER A 38 11.63 -8.27 0.40
N ASP A 39 12.01 -8.37 -0.87
CA ASP A 39 11.06 -8.42 -1.99
C ASP A 39 10.04 -9.58 -1.86
N GLU A 40 10.48 -10.72 -1.31
CA GLU A 40 9.63 -11.89 -1.06
C GLU A 40 8.54 -11.59 -0.02
N GLU A 41 8.92 -11.03 1.13
CA GLU A 41 7.98 -10.68 2.20
C GLU A 41 7.06 -9.53 1.80
N LEU A 42 7.55 -8.59 0.98
CA LEU A 42 6.73 -7.53 0.41
C LEU A 42 5.64 -8.13 -0.49
N ALA A 43 6.00 -9.11 -1.33
CA ALA A 43 5.06 -9.78 -2.21
C ALA A 43 4.02 -10.61 -1.44
N GLU A 44 4.41 -11.28 -0.36
CA GLU A 44 3.48 -11.95 0.55
C GLU A 44 2.51 -10.95 1.20
N MET A 45 3.02 -9.83 1.70
CA MET A 45 2.18 -8.82 2.34
C MET A 45 1.19 -8.17 1.38
N VAL A 46 1.60 -7.86 0.14
CA VAL A 46 0.71 -7.32 -0.89
C VAL A 46 -0.41 -8.32 -1.22
N GLN A 47 -0.09 -9.61 -1.27
CA GLN A 47 -1.10 -10.65 -1.47
C GLN A 47 -2.07 -10.76 -0.28
N SER A 48 -1.58 -10.72 0.96
CA SER A 48 -2.44 -10.72 2.15
C SER A 48 -3.38 -9.50 2.15
N LEU A 49 -2.84 -8.30 1.95
CA LEU A 49 -3.65 -7.07 1.87
C LEU A 49 -4.74 -7.16 0.79
N ARG A 50 -4.45 -7.84 -0.33
CA ARG A 50 -5.43 -8.06 -1.39
C ARG A 50 -6.49 -9.08 -1.00
N GLN A 51 -6.10 -10.21 -0.40
CA GLN A 51 -7.02 -11.23 0.11
C GLN A 51 -7.99 -10.63 1.14
N ASP A 52 -7.50 -9.75 2.00
CA ASP A 52 -8.28 -9.02 3.00
C ASP A 52 -9.14 -7.87 2.42
N ASN A 53 -9.18 -7.69 1.08
CA ASN A 53 -9.83 -6.55 0.42
C ASN A 53 -9.37 -5.19 0.97
N ALA A 54 -8.16 -5.13 1.51
CA ALA A 54 -7.57 -3.97 2.16
C ALA A 54 -6.56 -3.23 1.26
N LEU A 55 -6.18 -3.79 0.10
CA LEU A 55 -5.17 -3.23 -0.80
C LEU A 55 -5.64 -1.96 -1.53
N CYS A 56 -6.68 -2.04 -2.35
CA CYS A 56 -7.17 -0.93 -3.16
C CYS A 56 -8.60 -0.54 -2.75
N VAL A 57 -8.93 0.76 -2.83
CA VAL A 57 -10.31 1.22 -2.70
C VAL A 57 -11.02 0.94 -4.02
N ILE A 58 -11.60 -0.26 -4.16
CA ILE A 58 -12.58 -0.52 -5.21
C ILE A 58 -13.92 -0.01 -4.65
N HIS A 59 -14.18 1.28 -4.80
CA HIS A 59 -15.50 1.87 -4.54
C HIS A 59 -16.01 2.51 -5.82
N GLU A 60 -17.23 2.16 -6.21
CA GLU A 60 -18.03 2.82 -7.24
C GLU A 60 -18.46 4.25 -6.85
N GLN A 61 -18.08 4.73 -5.66
CA GLN A 61 -18.42 6.07 -5.19
C GLN A 61 -17.19 6.72 -4.54
N GLU A 62 -16.73 7.75 -5.25
CA GLU A 62 -15.83 8.84 -4.87
C GLU A 62 -15.55 8.97 -3.36
N GLN A 63 -14.33 8.65 -2.96
CA GLN A 63 -13.66 9.45 -1.95
C GLN A 63 -12.19 9.58 -2.35
N THR A 64 -11.93 10.64 -3.11
CA THR A 64 -10.61 11.22 -3.24
C THR A 64 -10.17 11.66 -1.85
N GLU A 65 -9.52 10.77 -1.10
CA GLU A 65 -8.78 11.18 0.07
C GLU A 65 -7.64 12.07 -0.44
N GLU A 66 -7.82 13.39 -0.32
CA GLU A 66 -6.77 14.37 -0.58
C GLU A 66 -5.49 13.88 0.11
N PRO A 67 -4.32 13.91 -0.56
CA PRO A 67 -3.08 13.48 0.05
C PRO A 67 -2.83 14.36 1.29
N GLN A 68 -3.07 13.81 2.47
CA GLN A 68 -2.68 14.45 3.70
C GLN A 68 -1.16 14.50 3.69
N ILE A 69 -0.62 15.71 3.49
CA ILE A 69 0.80 15.97 3.63
C ILE A 69 1.15 15.66 5.09
N ILE A 70 1.71 14.48 5.32
CA ILE A 70 2.35 14.17 6.59
C ILE A 70 3.58 15.07 6.65
N CYS A 71 3.53 16.11 7.50
CA CYS A 71 4.66 16.93 7.88
C CYS A 71 5.70 16.07 8.63
N SER A 72 6.38 15.19 7.89
CA SER A 72 7.51 14.39 8.37
C SER A 72 8.84 15.15 8.24
N MET A 73 8.79 16.45 7.94
CA MET A 73 9.89 17.36 8.21
C MET A 73 9.53 18.19 9.44
N GLY A 74 10.06 17.78 10.60
CA GLY A 74 10.11 18.61 11.79
C GLY A 74 10.96 19.85 11.56
N LEU A 75 10.39 20.86 10.89
CA LEU A 75 10.89 22.23 10.87
C LEU A 75 9.89 23.13 11.58
N ALA A 76 9.54 22.74 12.81
CA ALA A 76 9.09 23.71 13.81
C ALA A 76 10.33 24.37 14.40
N GLN A 77 10.90 25.35 13.71
CA GLN A 77 11.68 26.40 14.35
C GLN A 77 11.24 27.74 13.73
N CYS A 78 10.22 28.33 14.37
CA CYS A 78 10.09 29.77 14.40
C CYS A 78 11.31 30.32 15.16
N GLN A 79 12.22 30.99 14.46
CA GLN A 79 13.07 32.04 15.02
C GLN A 79 13.29 33.13 13.99
#